data_AF-A0A4Q3KWU5-F1
#
_entry.id   AF-A0A4Q3KWU5-F1
#
_cell.length_a   1.000
_cell.length_b   1.000
_cell.length_c   1.000
_cell.angle_alpha   90.00
_cell.angle_beta   90.00
_cell.angle_gamma   90.00
#
_symmetry.space_group_name_H-M   'P 1'
#
loop_
_entity.id
_entity.type
_entity.pdbx_description
1 polymer ?
#
loop_
_entity_poly.entity_id
_entity_poly.type
_entity_poly.pdbx_seq_one_letter_code
_entity_poly.pdbx_strand_id
1 'polypeptide(L)'
;PGLSPNDVYQRYFHGPAFQVLGQVSVLGENGGDALTQTERPVWLRGHGHNDFATMPYAREAGFQIAGLWEMVEMGRMALPSGVDVIQLTPKEARCVPHRVMARRRLSQTDTAVFDIWTLDADGAVIDLMLGYRTVVLRALTQSERFEPFAHALWPKQLRPTSLVLPLDRVEPLLLDSASPGLDHFLAASELTRLAGFSLPKRRLEWLGARIAAKRLIRETLFGRSGATVPYNAITIERDELGAPVVSIVGDAEPPPRISLSHSDKLAVAFLSPSPEVRCGVDVESVQTRDPSFAQTYFSAREQDQAKRAEDTAYALTEMWAVKEAVLKALGLGARVDFRDVEALSGTRGWQVVLHQGAERRAHDLKVGACQVEVERHPTRVIARVLLPNDGTVLPANLFTSNLEVRA
;
A
#
# COMPACT_ATOMS: atom_id res chain seq x y z
N PRO A 1 -12.66 9.11 23.92
CA PRO A 1 -13.67 8.03 24.06
C PRO A 1 -14.45 7.89 22.75
N GLY A 2 -14.48 6.70 22.15
CA GLY A 2 -15.13 6.42 20.87
C GLY A 2 -16.66 6.25 20.96
N LEU A 3 -17.35 6.08 19.83
CA LEU A 3 -18.80 5.76 19.81
C LEU A 3 -19.02 4.27 20.10
N SER A 4 -19.98 3.97 20.97
CA SER A 4 -20.43 2.61 21.24
C SER A 4 -21.41 2.11 20.17
N PRO A 5 -21.74 0.79 20.10
CA PRO A 5 -22.75 0.30 19.15
C PRO A 5 -24.09 1.00 19.35
N ASN A 6 -24.47 1.25 20.59
CA ASN A 6 -25.74 1.89 20.92
C ASN A 6 -25.78 3.34 20.41
N ASP A 7 -24.67 4.08 20.49
CA ASP A 7 -24.59 5.45 19.96
C ASP A 7 -24.75 5.49 18.44
N VAL A 8 -24.22 4.47 17.75
CA VAL A 8 -24.31 4.33 16.30
C VAL A 8 -25.71 3.91 15.87
N TYR A 9 -26.22 2.77 16.36
CA TYR A 9 -27.44 2.15 15.82
C TYR A 9 -28.75 2.69 16.36
N GLN A 10 -28.72 3.65 17.30
CA GLN A 10 -29.89 4.48 17.57
C GLN A 10 -30.19 5.45 16.41
N ARG A 11 -29.18 5.80 15.60
CA ARG A 11 -29.28 6.77 14.50
C ARG A 11 -29.12 6.13 13.14
N TYR A 12 -28.30 5.07 13.05
CA TYR A 12 -28.01 4.38 11.81
C TYR A 12 -29.06 3.29 11.53
N PHE A 13 -29.55 3.20 10.29
CA PHE A 13 -30.77 2.46 9.91
C PHE A 13 -30.68 0.91 9.95
N HIS A 14 -29.54 0.34 10.33
CA HIS A 14 -29.35 -1.11 10.31
C HIS A 14 -30.06 -1.80 11.48
N GLY A 15 -30.92 -2.77 11.15
CA GLY A 15 -31.58 -3.63 12.14
C GLY A 15 -30.61 -4.56 12.87
N PRO A 16 -31.02 -5.20 13.98
CA PRO A 16 -30.13 -5.94 14.89
C PRO A 16 -29.25 -7.01 14.21
N ALA A 17 -29.75 -7.64 13.16
CA ALA A 17 -29.00 -8.65 12.40
C ALA A 17 -27.81 -8.08 11.61
N PHE A 18 -27.77 -6.77 11.34
CA PHE A 18 -26.73 -6.10 10.56
C PHE A 18 -25.96 -5.06 11.38
N GLN A 19 -26.06 -5.08 12.71
CA GLN A 19 -25.24 -4.22 13.55
C GLN A 19 -23.84 -4.84 13.69
N VAL A 20 -22.88 -4.44 12.85
CA VAL A 20 -21.56 -5.11 12.76
C VAL A 20 -20.42 -4.32 13.39
N LEU A 21 -20.52 -3.00 13.51
CA LEU A 21 -19.59 -2.14 14.25
C LEU A 21 -19.76 -2.33 15.77
N GLY A 22 -18.65 -2.56 16.46
CA GLY A 22 -18.54 -2.70 17.91
C GLY A 22 -18.08 -1.40 18.58
N GLN A 23 -16.88 -0.92 18.28
CA GLN A 23 -16.36 0.32 18.88
C GLN A 23 -15.78 1.21 17.80
N VAL A 24 -16.37 2.40 17.59
CA VAL A 24 -15.84 3.37 16.63
C VAL A 24 -14.81 4.24 17.34
N SER A 25 -13.55 4.06 17.01
CA SER A 25 -12.42 4.70 17.68
C SER A 25 -12.10 6.07 17.09
N VAL A 26 -12.30 6.25 15.77
CA VAL A 26 -11.98 7.49 15.05
C VAL A 26 -13.08 7.82 14.04
N LEU A 27 -13.49 9.08 14.00
CA LEU A 27 -14.18 9.73 12.89
C LEU A 27 -13.61 11.15 12.74
N GLY A 28 -13.37 11.57 11.51
CA GLY A 28 -12.83 12.89 11.20
C GLY A 28 -12.67 13.13 9.71
N GLU A 29 -12.29 14.33 9.25
CA GLU A 29 -12.20 14.76 7.83
C GLU A 29 -11.72 13.72 6.78
N ASN A 30 -10.87 12.78 7.16
CA ASN A 30 -10.25 11.78 6.29
C ASN A 30 -10.88 10.37 6.33
N GLY A 31 -11.91 10.15 7.13
CA GLY A 31 -12.58 8.86 7.25
C GLY A 31 -12.76 8.38 8.68
N GLY A 32 -12.90 7.07 8.87
CA GLY A 32 -13.22 6.44 10.14
C GLY A 32 -12.38 5.21 10.48
N ASP A 33 -12.39 4.81 11.75
CA ASP A 33 -11.79 3.59 12.29
C ASP A 33 -12.75 2.99 13.33
N ALA A 34 -12.98 1.68 13.23
CA ALA A 34 -13.81 0.96 14.17
C ALA A 34 -13.33 -0.48 14.37
N LEU A 35 -13.64 -1.05 15.53
CA LEU A 35 -13.66 -2.49 15.74
C LEU A 35 -15.04 -3.03 15.39
N THR A 36 -15.11 -4.22 14.79
CA THR A 36 -16.37 -4.96 14.63
C THR A 36 -16.86 -5.50 15.98
N GLN A 37 -18.11 -5.98 16.02
CA GLN A 37 -18.59 -6.75 17.16
C GLN A 37 -17.76 -8.03 17.34
N THR A 38 -17.63 -8.46 18.59
CA THR A 38 -16.99 -9.71 19.00
C THR A 38 -17.83 -10.94 18.68
N GLU A 39 -19.16 -10.79 18.64
CA GLU A 39 -20.05 -11.84 18.17
C GLU A 39 -20.33 -11.69 16.67
N ARG A 40 -20.28 -12.82 15.93
CA ARG A 40 -20.65 -12.82 14.52
C ARG A 40 -22.16 -12.67 14.36
N PRO A 41 -22.63 -11.92 13.34
CA PRO A 41 -24.05 -11.76 13.03
C PRO A 41 -24.77 -13.09 12.83
N VAL A 42 -26.08 -13.09 13.09
CA VAL A 42 -26.92 -14.30 13.00
C VAL A 42 -26.89 -14.98 11.63
N TRP A 43 -26.78 -14.22 10.54
CA TRP A 43 -26.68 -14.74 9.17
C TRP A 43 -25.31 -15.36 8.83
N LEU A 44 -24.34 -15.26 9.73
CA LEU A 44 -23.06 -15.98 9.69
C LEU A 44 -22.95 -17.09 10.73
N ARG A 45 -23.94 -17.23 11.63
CA ARG A 45 -23.92 -18.29 12.64
C ARG A 45 -24.10 -19.63 11.92
N GLY A 46 -23.03 -20.43 11.90
CA GLY A 46 -22.98 -21.72 11.21
C GLY A 46 -22.21 -21.72 9.89
N HIS A 47 -21.77 -20.56 9.40
CA HIS A 47 -20.96 -20.46 8.18
C HIS A 47 -19.52 -20.02 8.47
N GLY A 48 -18.56 -20.77 7.93
CA GLY A 48 -17.15 -20.41 7.94
C GLY A 48 -16.83 -19.32 6.91
N HIS A 49 -15.69 -18.65 7.07
CA HIS A 49 -15.18 -17.73 6.03
C HIS A 49 -14.94 -18.44 4.68
N ASN A 50 -14.68 -19.75 4.71
CA ASN A 50 -14.48 -20.57 3.52
C ASN A 50 -15.75 -20.80 2.70
N ASP A 51 -16.93 -20.64 3.30
CA ASP A 51 -18.22 -20.88 2.63
C ASP A 51 -18.59 -19.77 1.63
N PHE A 52 -17.88 -18.64 1.67
CA PHE A 52 -18.11 -17.49 0.80
C PHE A 52 -16.92 -17.21 -0.09
N ALA A 53 -17.16 -16.68 -1.30
CA ALA A 53 -16.09 -16.21 -2.19
C ALA A 53 -15.29 -15.03 -1.60
N THR A 54 -15.86 -14.35 -0.60
CA THR A 54 -15.42 -13.08 -0.05
C THR A 54 -15.60 -13.05 1.47
N MET A 55 -15.17 -11.99 2.16
CA MET A 55 -15.43 -11.80 3.60
C MET A 55 -16.63 -10.87 3.84
N PRO A 56 -17.89 -11.37 3.83
CA PRO A 56 -19.06 -10.50 3.91
C PRO A 56 -19.12 -9.70 5.22
N TYR A 57 -18.64 -10.26 6.33
CA TYR A 57 -18.61 -9.53 7.61
C TYR A 57 -17.70 -8.31 7.58
N ALA A 58 -16.47 -8.50 7.07
CA ALA A 58 -15.47 -7.45 6.94
C ALA A 58 -15.96 -6.32 6.03
N ARG A 59 -16.66 -6.66 4.96
CA ARG A 59 -17.17 -5.70 3.97
C ARG A 59 -18.35 -4.91 4.48
N GLU A 60 -19.29 -5.58 5.12
CA GLU A 60 -20.43 -4.90 5.75
C GLU A 60 -19.93 -3.88 6.77
N ALA A 61 -18.95 -4.26 7.60
CA ALA A 61 -18.35 -3.33 8.54
C ALA A 61 -17.64 -2.18 7.84
N GLY A 62 -16.97 -2.46 6.72
CA GLY A 62 -16.37 -1.45 5.83
C GLY A 62 -17.37 -0.43 5.31
N PHE A 63 -18.49 -0.90 4.78
CA PHE A 63 -19.56 -0.04 4.27
C PHE A 63 -20.14 0.83 5.38
N GLN A 64 -20.36 0.25 6.56
CA GLN A 64 -20.95 0.96 7.68
C GLN A 64 -20.01 2.03 8.26
N ILE A 65 -18.70 1.80 8.37
CA ILE A 65 -17.80 2.85 8.87
C ILE A 65 -17.69 4.01 7.87
N ALA A 66 -17.74 3.75 6.56
CA ALA A 66 -17.76 4.78 5.53
C ALA A 66 -19.09 5.56 5.52
N GLY A 67 -20.22 4.86 5.64
CA GLY A 67 -21.52 5.52 5.74
C GLY A 67 -21.69 6.32 7.03
N LEU A 68 -21.20 5.80 8.15
CA LEU A 68 -21.16 6.53 9.42
C LEU A 68 -20.32 7.82 9.31
N TRP A 69 -19.19 7.77 8.61
CA TRP A 69 -18.41 8.97 8.32
C TRP A 69 -19.22 10.02 7.56
N GLU A 70 -20.00 9.62 6.53
CA GLU A 70 -20.85 10.56 5.80
C GLU A 70 -21.99 11.13 6.67
N MET A 71 -22.50 10.34 7.60
CA MET A 71 -23.49 10.82 8.56
C MET A 71 -22.91 11.90 9.47
N VAL A 72 -21.69 11.69 9.98
CA VAL A 72 -21.03 12.62 10.91
C VAL A 72 -20.51 13.87 10.19
N GLU A 73 -19.76 13.71 9.11
CA GLU A 73 -19.05 14.83 8.45
C GLU A 73 -19.90 15.55 7.40
N MET A 74 -20.79 14.82 6.72
CA MET A 74 -21.57 15.37 5.60
C MET A 74 -23.05 15.54 5.95
N GLY A 75 -23.48 15.12 7.14
CA GLY A 75 -24.87 15.24 7.59
C GLY A 75 -25.87 14.50 6.68
N ARG A 76 -25.45 13.41 6.03
CA ARG A 76 -26.25 12.68 5.04
C ARG A 76 -26.17 11.16 5.21
N MET A 77 -27.18 10.47 4.70
CA MET A 77 -27.11 9.03 4.47
C MET A 77 -26.75 8.75 3.02
N ALA A 78 -25.91 7.74 2.83
CA ALA A 78 -25.51 7.26 1.52
C ALA A 78 -25.54 5.74 1.49
N LEU A 79 -25.69 5.18 0.29
CA LEU A 79 -25.69 3.74 0.05
C LEU A 79 -24.49 3.32 -0.79
N PRO A 80 -24.00 2.08 -0.63
CA PRO A 80 -23.03 1.49 -1.55
C PRO A 80 -23.47 1.64 -3.01
N SER A 81 -22.58 2.14 -3.88
CA SER A 81 -22.82 2.22 -5.33
C SER A 81 -21.80 1.43 -6.17
N GLY A 82 -20.60 1.16 -5.64
CA GLY A 82 -19.63 0.28 -6.31
C GLY A 82 -18.30 0.19 -5.57
N VAL A 83 -17.43 -0.70 -6.02
CA VAL A 83 -16.03 -0.82 -5.56
C VAL A 83 -15.17 -1.05 -6.79
N ASP A 84 -14.03 -0.37 -6.91
CA ASP A 84 -13.15 -0.51 -8.07
C ASP A 84 -12.31 -1.77 -8.03
N VAL A 85 -11.70 -2.05 -6.88
CA VAL A 85 -10.83 -3.19 -6.69
C VAL A 85 -11.14 -3.81 -5.34
N ILE A 86 -11.26 -5.13 -5.32
CA ILE A 86 -11.32 -5.92 -4.11
C ILE A 86 -10.15 -6.89 -4.13
N GLN A 87 -9.26 -6.77 -3.15
CA GLN A 87 -8.17 -7.72 -2.96
C GLN A 87 -8.61 -8.81 -1.99
N LEU A 88 -8.54 -10.06 -2.45
CA LEU A 88 -8.86 -11.24 -1.66
C LEU A 88 -7.60 -11.76 -0.99
N THR A 89 -7.56 -11.77 0.34
CA THR A 89 -6.46 -12.38 1.13
C THR A 89 -6.82 -13.82 1.50
N PRO A 90 -5.86 -14.75 1.68
CA PRO A 90 -6.14 -16.12 2.13
C PRO A 90 -6.91 -16.18 3.47
N LYS A 91 -7.89 -17.09 3.52
CA LYS A 91 -9.06 -17.09 4.43
C LYS A 91 -8.82 -17.64 5.85
N GLU A 92 -7.72 -17.32 6.51
CA GLU A 92 -7.44 -17.86 7.87
C GLU A 92 -7.75 -16.92 9.04
N ALA A 93 -8.33 -15.75 8.79
CA ALA A 93 -8.73 -14.81 9.85
C ALA A 93 -9.87 -15.38 10.71
N ARG A 94 -9.52 -16.10 11.78
CA ARG A 94 -10.47 -16.78 12.67
C ARG A 94 -10.98 -15.89 13.81
N CYS A 95 -10.24 -14.85 14.18
CA CYS A 95 -10.50 -14.10 15.40
C CYS A 95 -11.14 -12.74 15.11
N VAL A 96 -12.37 -12.57 15.62
CA VAL A 96 -13.05 -11.28 15.83
C VAL A 96 -12.67 -10.74 17.22
N PRO A 97 -12.70 -9.42 17.45
CA PRO A 97 -13.16 -8.37 16.55
C PRO A 97 -12.12 -8.04 15.47
N HIS A 98 -12.61 -7.67 14.28
CA HIS A 98 -11.76 -7.12 13.22
C HIS A 98 -11.65 -5.61 13.38
N ARG A 99 -10.51 -5.04 13.02
CA ARG A 99 -10.36 -3.58 12.89
C ARG A 99 -10.69 -3.17 11.47
N VAL A 100 -11.47 -2.11 11.30
CA VAL A 100 -11.98 -1.66 10.00
C VAL A 100 -11.71 -0.17 9.86
N MET A 101 -11.11 0.22 8.76
CA MET A 101 -10.67 1.59 8.49
C MET A 101 -11.24 2.03 7.15
N ALA A 102 -12.09 3.05 7.13
CA ALA A 102 -12.49 3.73 5.89
C ALA A 102 -11.70 5.03 5.73
N ARG A 103 -11.17 5.27 4.53
CA ARG A 103 -10.39 6.46 4.19
C ARG A 103 -11.02 7.17 3.02
N ARG A 104 -11.45 8.39 3.23
CA ARG A 104 -12.02 9.21 2.17
C ARG A 104 -10.95 9.58 1.15
N ARG A 105 -11.14 9.16 -0.09
CA ARG A 105 -10.41 9.66 -1.26
C ARG A 105 -10.95 11.01 -1.70
N LEU A 106 -12.26 11.10 -1.83
CA LEU A 106 -12.98 12.31 -2.22
C LEU A 106 -14.37 12.32 -1.60
N SER A 107 -14.91 13.51 -1.40
CA SER A 107 -16.33 13.73 -1.15
C SER A 107 -16.79 14.89 -2.02
N GLN A 108 -17.95 14.72 -2.63
CA GLN A 108 -18.66 15.73 -3.40
C GLN A 108 -20.11 15.77 -2.88
N THR A 109 -20.92 16.69 -3.41
CA THR A 109 -22.32 16.88 -2.98
C THR A 109 -23.16 15.60 -3.08
N ASP A 110 -22.90 14.75 -4.08
CA ASP A 110 -23.77 13.59 -4.38
C ASP A 110 -23.07 12.22 -4.26
N THR A 111 -21.76 12.21 -4.00
CA THR A 111 -20.97 10.98 -3.87
C THR A 111 -19.82 11.14 -2.88
N ALA A 112 -19.38 10.04 -2.30
CA ALA A 112 -18.08 9.94 -1.65
C ALA A 112 -17.38 8.66 -2.10
N VAL A 113 -16.05 8.70 -2.08
CA VAL A 113 -15.22 7.56 -2.44
C VAL A 113 -14.26 7.29 -1.29
N PHE A 114 -14.15 6.02 -0.93
CA PHE A 114 -13.30 5.54 0.15
C PHE A 114 -12.40 4.40 -0.30
N ASP A 115 -11.27 4.27 0.37
CA ASP A 115 -10.56 3.00 0.48
C ASP A 115 -10.80 2.41 1.85
N ILE A 116 -11.01 1.11 1.91
CA ILE A 116 -11.38 0.41 3.14
C ILE A 116 -10.42 -0.75 3.37
N TRP A 117 -9.83 -0.79 4.56
CA TRP A 117 -9.02 -1.89 5.04
C TRP A 117 -9.73 -2.55 6.20
N THR A 118 -9.79 -3.88 6.18
CA THR A 118 -10.22 -4.68 7.32
C THR A 118 -9.08 -5.59 7.75
N LEU A 119 -8.86 -5.67 9.05
CA LEU A 119 -7.72 -6.34 9.66
C LEU A 119 -8.18 -7.27 10.78
N ASP A 120 -7.46 -8.36 11.00
CA ASP A 120 -7.68 -9.22 12.15
C ASP A 120 -7.06 -8.66 13.45
N ALA A 121 -7.17 -9.43 14.52
CA ALA A 121 -6.64 -9.08 15.84
C ALA A 121 -5.12 -8.92 15.86
N ASP A 122 -4.39 -9.58 14.96
CA ASP A 122 -2.93 -9.52 14.85
C ASP A 122 -2.46 -8.39 13.93
N GLY A 123 -3.41 -7.68 13.30
CA GLY A 123 -3.17 -6.55 12.41
C GLY A 123 -2.86 -6.96 10.96
N ALA A 124 -3.08 -8.21 10.59
CA ALA A 124 -2.97 -8.64 9.19
C ALA A 124 -4.18 -8.12 8.40
N VAL A 125 -3.96 -7.71 7.15
CA VAL A 125 -5.04 -7.24 6.26
C VAL A 125 -5.81 -8.44 5.72
N ILE A 126 -7.09 -8.54 6.05
CA ILE A 126 -7.94 -9.68 5.70
C ILE A 126 -8.94 -9.37 4.58
N ASP A 127 -9.27 -8.08 4.38
CA ASP A 127 -10.03 -7.60 3.22
C ASP A 127 -9.59 -6.16 2.89
N LEU A 128 -9.49 -5.85 1.60
CA LEU A 128 -9.16 -4.52 1.11
C LEU A 128 -10.07 -4.16 -0.06
N MET A 129 -10.78 -3.04 0.07
CA MET A 129 -11.63 -2.47 -0.97
C MET A 129 -11.06 -1.10 -1.36
N LEU A 130 -10.62 -0.95 -2.60
CA LEU A 130 -10.16 0.33 -3.14
C LEU A 130 -11.25 0.95 -4.01
N GLY A 131 -11.46 2.25 -3.85
CA GLY A 131 -12.46 2.99 -4.62
C GLY A 131 -13.89 2.56 -4.33
N TYR A 132 -14.20 2.22 -3.08
CA TYR A 132 -15.59 2.06 -2.62
C TYR A 132 -16.33 3.38 -2.79
N ARG A 133 -17.40 3.39 -3.57
CA ARG A 133 -18.23 4.56 -3.86
C ARG A 133 -19.55 4.46 -3.15
N THR A 134 -20.04 5.62 -2.74
CA THR A 134 -21.39 5.80 -2.23
C THR A 134 -22.18 6.76 -3.11
N VAL A 135 -23.50 6.58 -3.09
CA VAL A 135 -24.47 7.51 -3.67
C VAL A 135 -25.37 8.03 -2.55
N VAL A 136 -25.63 9.34 -2.55
CA VAL A 136 -26.47 9.96 -1.53
C VAL A 136 -27.90 9.41 -1.63
N LEU A 137 -28.43 8.96 -0.50
CA LEU A 137 -29.82 8.54 -0.36
C LEU A 137 -30.69 9.72 0.07
N ARG A 138 -30.30 10.40 1.16
CA ARG A 138 -31.01 11.56 1.71
C ARG A 138 -30.17 12.32 2.74
N ALA A 139 -30.56 13.55 3.06
CA ALA A 139 -30.03 14.27 4.21
C ALA A 139 -30.51 13.66 5.55
N LEU A 140 -29.75 13.88 6.62
CA LEU A 140 -30.13 13.51 7.98
C LEU A 140 -31.13 14.50 8.58
N THR A 141 -32.10 13.96 9.31
CA THR A 141 -32.94 14.72 10.24
C THR A 141 -32.13 15.15 11.47
N GLN A 142 -32.66 16.09 12.26
CA GLN A 142 -31.95 16.61 13.43
C GLN A 142 -31.64 15.53 14.48
N SER A 143 -32.55 14.56 14.70
CA SER A 143 -32.36 13.46 15.65
C SER A 143 -31.35 12.41 15.19
N GLU A 144 -31.05 12.35 13.90
CA GLU A 144 -30.08 11.40 13.33
C GLU A 144 -28.65 11.97 13.29
N ARG A 145 -28.48 13.27 13.56
CA ARG A 145 -27.16 13.90 13.59
C ARG A 145 -26.38 13.47 14.83
N PHE A 146 -25.06 13.41 14.64
CA PHE A 146 -24.12 13.18 15.72
C PHE A 146 -23.63 14.52 16.26
N GLU A 147 -23.45 14.63 17.57
CA GLU A 147 -22.80 15.79 18.17
C GLU A 147 -21.30 15.81 17.84
N PRO A 148 -20.63 16.98 17.76
CA PRO A 148 -19.23 17.07 17.36
C PRO A 148 -18.31 16.29 18.32
N PHE A 149 -17.71 15.20 17.83
CA PHE A 149 -16.70 14.43 18.58
C PHE A 149 -15.29 14.94 18.26
N ALA A 150 -14.55 15.37 19.28
CA ALA A 150 -13.20 15.89 19.13
C ALA A 150 -12.21 14.78 18.73
N HIS A 151 -11.49 15.03 17.63
CA HIS A 151 -10.40 14.25 17.07
C HIS A 151 -9.31 13.92 18.08
N ALA A 152 -9.32 12.71 18.63
CA ALA A 152 -8.15 12.12 19.25
C ALA A 152 -8.31 10.60 19.20
N LEU A 153 -7.20 9.87 19.12
CA LEU A 153 -7.08 8.40 19.23
C LEU A 153 -6.97 7.65 17.89
N TRP A 154 -6.02 8.05 17.04
CA TRP A 154 -5.50 7.13 16.03
C TRP A 154 -4.55 6.08 16.66
N PRO A 155 -4.77 4.77 16.49
CA PRO A 155 -3.79 3.76 16.89
C PRO A 155 -2.60 3.70 15.91
N LYS A 156 -1.39 3.96 16.41
CA LYS A 156 -0.10 4.12 15.72
C LYS A 156 0.42 2.93 14.86
N GLN A 157 -0.38 1.88 14.62
CA GLN A 157 0.15 0.55 14.27
C GLN A 157 -0.22 -0.04 12.90
N LEU A 158 -0.91 0.70 12.02
CA LEU A 158 -1.13 0.27 10.64
C LEU A 158 -0.60 1.32 9.68
N ARG A 159 0.55 1.00 9.07
CA ARG A 159 1.21 1.82 8.07
C ARG A 159 1.33 0.97 6.81
N PRO A 160 0.51 1.20 5.77
CA PRO A 160 0.76 0.54 4.50
C PRO A 160 2.19 0.91 4.09
N THR A 161 3.03 -0.10 3.89
CA THR A 161 4.40 0.11 3.43
C THR A 161 4.49 -0.01 1.93
N SER A 162 3.50 -0.60 1.26
CA SER A 162 3.47 -0.69 -0.20
C SER A 162 2.09 -0.42 -0.78
N LEU A 163 2.06 0.10 -2.01
CA LEU A 163 0.84 0.31 -2.78
C LEU A 163 1.09 -0.08 -4.24
N VAL A 164 0.25 -0.95 -4.76
CA VAL A 164 0.24 -1.37 -6.17
C VAL A 164 -0.95 -0.70 -6.87
N LEU A 165 -0.68 0.04 -7.94
CA LEU A 165 -1.66 0.80 -8.71
C LEU A 165 -1.70 0.31 -10.16
N PRO A 166 -2.81 -0.28 -10.61
CA PRO A 166 -3.05 -0.53 -12.03
C PRO A 166 -3.08 0.76 -12.84
N LEU A 167 -2.34 0.79 -13.95
CA LEU A 167 -2.17 1.98 -14.80
C LEU A 167 -3.43 2.31 -15.62
N ASP A 168 -4.30 1.33 -15.88
CA ASP A 168 -5.61 1.54 -16.50
C ASP A 168 -6.53 2.44 -15.64
N ARG A 169 -6.30 2.50 -14.32
CA ARG A 169 -6.99 3.44 -13.40
C ARG A 169 -6.43 4.85 -13.45
N VAL A 170 -5.27 5.04 -14.07
CA VAL A 170 -4.57 6.33 -14.19
C VAL A 170 -4.76 6.92 -15.58
N GLU A 171 -4.86 6.06 -16.60
CA GLU A 171 -5.00 6.44 -18.00
C GLU A 171 -6.13 7.46 -18.27
N PRO A 172 -7.34 7.36 -17.67
CA PRO A 172 -8.39 8.36 -17.87
C PRO A 172 -7.99 9.78 -17.46
N LEU A 173 -7.11 9.94 -16.45
CA LEU A 173 -6.65 11.25 -15.99
C LEU A 173 -5.80 11.99 -17.03
N LEU A 174 -5.27 11.28 -18.03
CA LEU A 174 -4.53 11.87 -19.15
C LEU A 174 -5.42 12.22 -20.34
N LEU A 175 -6.63 11.65 -20.41
CA LEU A 175 -7.49 11.69 -21.59
C LEU A 175 -8.74 12.54 -21.38
N ASP A 176 -9.27 12.58 -20.15
CA ASP A 176 -10.57 13.15 -19.84
C ASP A 176 -10.45 14.50 -19.12
N SER A 177 -10.99 15.55 -19.75
CA SER A 177 -11.09 16.88 -19.16
C SER A 177 -12.07 16.98 -17.98
N ALA A 178 -12.97 16.00 -17.80
CA ALA A 178 -13.90 15.94 -16.67
C ALA A 178 -13.33 15.24 -15.42
N SER A 179 -12.18 14.57 -15.55
CA SER A 179 -11.44 14.03 -14.41
C SER A 179 -10.88 15.16 -13.53
N PRO A 180 -10.61 14.92 -12.22
CA PRO A 180 -9.88 15.88 -11.42
C PRO A 180 -8.61 16.28 -12.15
N GLY A 181 -8.38 17.59 -12.28
CA GLY A 181 -7.20 18.10 -12.97
C GLY A 181 -5.91 17.50 -12.40
N LEU A 182 -4.89 17.35 -13.25
CA LEU A 182 -3.59 16.80 -12.84
C LEU A 182 -2.95 17.61 -11.70
N ASP A 183 -3.32 18.88 -11.55
CA ASP A 183 -2.95 19.81 -10.48
C ASP A 183 -3.53 19.44 -9.11
N HIS A 184 -4.58 18.61 -9.06
CA HIS A 184 -5.02 17.97 -7.83
C HIS A 184 -3.95 17.02 -7.30
N PHE A 185 -3.34 16.22 -8.19
CA PHE A 185 -2.41 15.15 -7.82
C PHE A 185 -0.94 15.58 -7.79
N LEU A 186 -0.54 16.52 -8.65
CA LEU A 186 0.86 16.85 -8.92
C LEU A 186 1.20 18.26 -8.45
N ALA A 187 2.41 18.43 -7.92
CA ALA A 187 2.98 19.75 -7.68
C ALA A 187 3.34 20.44 -9.01
N ALA A 188 3.56 21.76 -8.99
CA ALA A 188 3.88 22.52 -10.20
C ALA A 188 5.14 22.02 -10.93
N SER A 189 6.20 21.65 -10.19
CA SER A 189 7.43 21.08 -10.78
C SER A 189 7.17 19.71 -11.43
N GLU A 190 6.30 18.91 -10.84
CA GLU A 190 5.87 17.61 -11.36
C GLU A 190 4.99 17.73 -12.61
N LEU A 191 4.08 18.70 -12.67
CA LEU A 191 3.30 18.99 -13.88
C LEU A 191 4.21 19.36 -15.05
N THR A 192 5.20 20.23 -14.79
CA THR A 192 6.21 20.63 -15.78
C THR A 192 6.99 19.41 -16.26
N ARG A 193 7.38 18.52 -15.33
CA ARG A 193 8.10 17.30 -15.66
C ARG A 193 7.26 16.32 -16.49
N LEU A 194 5.99 16.15 -16.14
CA LEU A 194 5.06 15.30 -16.87
C LEU A 194 4.87 15.81 -18.30
N ALA A 195 4.73 17.11 -18.49
CA ALA A 195 4.60 17.75 -19.80
C ALA A 195 5.79 17.47 -20.71
N GLY A 196 7.00 17.36 -20.15
CA GLY A 196 8.24 17.10 -20.90
C GLY A 196 8.41 15.67 -21.43
N PHE A 197 7.57 14.71 -21.06
CA PHE A 197 7.64 13.36 -21.64
C PHE A 197 6.88 13.30 -22.98
N SER A 198 7.59 12.86 -24.03
CA SER A 198 7.03 12.69 -25.38
C SER A 198 6.29 11.37 -25.57
N LEU A 199 6.75 10.29 -24.92
CA LEU A 199 6.18 8.95 -25.08
C LEU A 199 4.95 8.75 -24.17
N PRO A 200 3.75 8.42 -24.71
CA PRO A 200 2.54 8.23 -23.91
C PRO A 200 2.68 7.17 -22.82
N LYS A 201 3.29 6.03 -23.15
CA LYS A 201 3.57 4.96 -22.17
C LYS A 201 4.38 5.49 -20.98
N ARG A 202 5.42 6.26 -21.26
CA ARG A 202 6.29 6.83 -20.21
C ARG A 202 5.57 7.86 -19.35
N ARG A 203 4.67 8.66 -19.94
CA ARG A 203 3.80 9.60 -19.21
C ARG A 203 2.92 8.86 -18.21
N LEU A 204 2.28 7.78 -18.66
CA LEU A 204 1.37 6.97 -17.86
C LEU A 204 2.10 6.26 -16.71
N GLU A 205 3.21 5.58 -17.00
CA GLU A 205 4.07 4.94 -15.99
C GLU A 205 4.54 5.93 -14.92
N TRP A 206 5.02 7.10 -15.36
CA TRP A 206 5.51 8.13 -14.46
C TRP A 206 4.39 8.69 -13.58
N LEU A 207 3.24 9.00 -14.17
CA LEU A 207 2.07 9.52 -13.44
C LEU A 207 1.58 8.50 -12.41
N GLY A 208 1.43 7.23 -12.82
CA GLY A 208 0.97 6.16 -11.95
C GLY A 208 1.89 5.95 -10.76
N ALA A 209 3.22 5.94 -10.97
CA ALA A 209 4.19 5.83 -9.88
C ALA A 209 4.09 7.00 -8.89
N ARG A 210 3.84 8.23 -9.36
CA ARG A 210 3.65 9.40 -8.47
C ARG A 210 2.34 9.36 -7.70
N ILE A 211 1.24 9.01 -8.35
CA ILE A 211 -0.06 8.86 -7.67
C ILE A 211 0.04 7.77 -6.61
N ALA A 212 0.64 6.62 -6.94
CA ALA A 212 0.85 5.53 -5.99
C ALA A 212 1.67 5.97 -4.77
N ALA A 213 2.80 6.65 -5.01
CA ALA A 213 3.68 7.15 -3.95
C ALA A 213 2.97 8.15 -3.03
N LYS A 214 2.31 9.15 -3.61
CA LYS A 214 1.66 10.19 -2.81
C LYS A 214 0.45 9.65 -2.05
N ARG A 215 -0.30 8.68 -2.60
CA ARG A 215 -1.34 7.96 -1.87
C ARG A 215 -0.77 7.27 -0.63
N LEU A 216 0.29 6.49 -0.83
CA LEU A 216 0.98 5.77 0.24
C LEU A 216 1.54 6.71 1.34
N ILE A 217 2.13 7.83 0.95
CA ILE A 217 2.62 8.87 1.88
C ILE A 217 1.45 9.47 2.67
N ARG A 218 0.37 9.89 2.00
CA ARG A 218 -0.82 10.45 2.67
C ARG A 218 -1.42 9.47 3.67
N GLU A 219 -1.58 8.21 3.28
CA GLU A 219 -2.08 7.15 4.15
C GLU A 219 -1.20 6.98 5.39
N THR A 220 0.13 7.07 5.23
CA THR A 220 1.07 6.92 6.34
C THR A 220 1.11 8.13 7.27
N LEU A 221 1.10 9.35 6.71
CA LEU A 221 1.07 10.60 7.50
C LEU A 221 -0.23 10.72 8.29
N PHE A 222 -1.34 10.37 7.64
CA PHE A 222 -2.63 10.29 8.30
C PHE A 222 -2.62 9.22 9.39
N GLY A 223 -2.01 8.06 9.10
CA GLY A 223 -1.73 6.99 10.06
C GLY A 223 -0.90 7.37 11.28
N ARG A 224 -0.10 8.43 11.17
CA ARG A 224 0.81 8.91 12.21
C ARG A 224 0.20 10.04 13.04
N SER A 225 -0.48 10.98 12.39
CA SER A 225 -0.80 12.29 12.95
C SER A 225 -2.28 12.69 12.83
N GLY A 226 -3.08 11.93 12.08
CA GLY A 226 -4.45 12.33 11.73
C GLY A 226 -4.53 13.49 10.73
N ALA A 227 -3.40 14.01 10.25
CA ALA A 227 -3.36 15.13 9.31
C ALA A 227 -3.69 14.69 7.87
N THR A 228 -4.54 15.47 7.20
CA THR A 228 -4.73 15.42 5.75
C THR A 228 -3.66 16.26 5.07
N VAL A 229 -2.90 15.68 4.15
CA VAL A 229 -2.01 16.46 3.28
C VAL A 229 -2.57 16.44 1.85
N PRO A 230 -2.77 17.58 1.18
CA PRO A 230 -3.12 17.61 -0.25
C PRO A 230 -2.06 16.89 -1.10
N TYR A 231 -2.46 16.19 -2.17
CA TYR A 231 -1.48 15.47 -3.01
C TYR A 231 -0.44 16.42 -3.63
N ASN A 232 -0.86 17.59 -4.10
CA ASN A 232 0.02 18.60 -4.69
C ASN A 232 0.90 19.34 -3.67
N ALA A 233 0.66 19.17 -2.36
CA ALA A 233 1.56 19.63 -1.29
C ALA A 233 2.73 18.65 -1.04
N ILE A 234 2.68 17.45 -1.63
CA ILE A 234 3.77 16.48 -1.63
C ILE A 234 4.48 16.60 -2.97
N THR A 235 5.79 16.83 -2.97
CA THR A 235 6.60 16.84 -4.20
C THR A 235 7.58 15.68 -4.17
N ILE A 236 7.73 14.97 -5.29
CA ILE A 236 8.70 13.87 -5.40
C ILE A 236 9.70 14.14 -6.52
N GLU A 237 10.86 14.65 -6.12
CA GLU A 237 11.96 14.95 -7.03
C GLU A 237 12.95 13.78 -7.12
N ARG A 238 14.03 13.96 -7.87
CA ARG A 238 15.14 13.02 -7.94
C ARG A 238 16.39 13.69 -7.39
N ASP A 239 17.15 12.98 -6.58
CA ASP A 239 18.49 13.43 -6.21
C ASP A 239 19.47 13.31 -7.40
N GLU A 240 20.73 13.68 -7.17
CA GLU A 240 21.83 13.57 -8.15
C GLU A 240 22.04 12.13 -8.63
N LEU A 241 21.67 11.16 -7.80
CA LEU A 241 21.73 9.74 -8.10
C LEU A 241 20.43 9.24 -8.76
N GLY A 242 19.40 10.05 -8.92
CA GLY A 242 18.13 9.65 -9.51
C GLY A 242 17.16 8.96 -8.55
N ALA A 243 17.51 8.82 -7.27
CA ALA A 243 16.64 8.27 -6.24
C ALA A 243 15.55 9.30 -5.85
N PRO A 244 14.32 8.85 -5.52
CA PRO A 244 13.23 9.75 -5.20
C PRO A 244 13.46 10.47 -3.86
N VAL A 245 13.30 11.79 -3.86
CA VAL A 245 13.32 12.64 -2.66
C VAL A 245 11.95 13.26 -2.47
N VAL A 246 11.37 13.04 -1.30
CA VAL A 246 10.06 13.57 -0.93
C VAL A 246 10.23 14.90 -0.22
N SER A 247 9.38 15.88 -0.52
CA SER A 247 9.17 17.07 0.29
C SER A 247 7.68 17.30 0.51
N ILE A 248 7.31 17.76 1.69
CA ILE A 248 5.92 17.97 2.09
C ILE A 248 5.80 19.37 2.67
N VAL A 249 4.91 20.20 2.09
CA VAL A 249 4.69 21.57 2.58
C VAL A 249 4.14 21.53 4.00
N GLY A 250 4.81 22.23 4.92
CA GLY A 250 4.36 22.39 6.31
C GLY A 250 4.65 21.21 7.24
N ASP A 251 5.36 20.18 6.78
CA ASP A 251 5.83 19.09 7.65
C ASP A 251 7.27 19.39 8.11
N ALA A 252 7.49 19.34 9.43
CA ALA A 252 8.79 19.64 10.05
C ALA A 252 9.68 18.40 10.21
N GLU A 253 9.16 17.23 9.84
CA GLU A 253 9.82 15.95 10.02
C GLU A 253 10.71 15.57 8.83
N PRO A 254 11.72 14.71 9.04
CA PRO A 254 12.49 14.18 7.93
C PRO A 254 11.54 13.48 6.94
N PRO A 255 11.61 13.80 5.65
CA PRO A 255 10.69 13.24 4.68
C PRO A 255 10.84 11.73 4.57
N PRO A 256 9.74 11.00 4.33
CA PRO A 256 9.81 9.56 4.25
C PRO A 256 10.66 9.10 3.06
N ARG A 257 11.41 8.01 3.24
CA ARG A 257 12.11 7.35 2.14
C ARG A 257 11.13 6.47 1.37
N ILE A 258 11.18 6.56 0.05
CA ILE A 258 10.36 5.74 -0.85
C ILE A 258 11.21 5.08 -1.92
N SER A 259 10.68 4.00 -2.48
CA SER A 259 11.16 3.39 -3.72
C SER A 259 9.97 3.17 -4.64
N LEU A 260 10.21 3.32 -5.94
CA LEU A 260 9.16 3.19 -6.95
C LEU A 260 9.62 2.25 -8.04
N SER A 261 8.68 1.45 -8.53
CA SER A 261 8.86 0.67 -9.75
C SER A 261 7.58 0.66 -10.57
N HIS A 262 7.71 0.33 -11.84
CA HIS A 262 6.58 0.14 -12.73
C HIS A 262 7.01 -0.86 -13.81
N SER A 263 6.06 -1.68 -14.24
CA SER A 263 6.27 -2.65 -15.30
C SER A 263 4.93 -3.07 -15.87
N ASP A 264 4.90 -3.22 -17.19
CA ASP A 264 3.69 -3.49 -17.98
C ASP A 264 2.53 -2.55 -17.63
N LYS A 265 1.56 -3.02 -16.84
CA LYS A 265 0.33 -2.32 -16.47
C LYS A 265 0.27 -1.87 -15.01
N LEU A 266 1.38 -1.95 -14.27
CA LEU A 266 1.40 -1.63 -12.83
C LEU A 266 2.43 -0.57 -12.51
N ALA A 267 2.08 0.29 -11.55
CA ALA A 267 3.02 1.08 -10.79
C ALA A 267 3.00 0.62 -9.33
N VAL A 268 4.16 0.57 -8.69
CA VAL A 268 4.34 0.15 -7.30
C VAL A 268 5.10 1.23 -6.56
N ALA A 269 4.57 1.63 -5.40
CA ALA A 269 5.28 2.44 -4.44
C ALA A 269 5.57 1.62 -3.18
N PHE A 270 6.75 1.85 -2.60
CA PHE A 270 7.18 1.24 -1.37
C PHE A 270 7.77 2.31 -0.46
N LEU A 271 7.40 2.29 0.81
CA LEU A 271 7.72 3.27 1.83
C LEU A 271 8.56 2.59 2.90
N SER A 272 9.65 3.25 3.27
CA SER A 272 10.48 2.78 4.37
C SER A 272 9.73 2.86 5.70
N PRO A 273 9.85 1.86 6.58
CA PRO A 273 9.22 1.90 7.90
C PRO A 273 9.80 2.98 8.82
N SER A 274 11.06 3.38 8.62
CA SER A 274 11.72 4.44 9.40
C SER A 274 12.87 5.11 8.62
N PRO A 275 13.34 6.29 9.05
CA PRO A 275 14.46 6.99 8.39
C PRO A 275 15.79 6.23 8.35
N GLU A 276 16.01 5.32 9.31
CA GLU A 276 17.20 4.47 9.47
C GLU A 276 17.16 3.21 8.60
N VAL A 277 16.05 2.98 7.90
CA VAL A 277 15.88 1.85 7.00
C VAL A 277 15.82 2.37 5.58
N ARG A 278 16.59 1.77 4.68
CA ARG A 278 16.48 2.04 3.25
C ARG A 278 15.55 1.02 2.62
N CYS A 279 14.82 1.44 1.60
CA CYS A 279 13.82 0.61 0.96
C CYS A 279 14.00 0.58 -0.56
N GLY A 280 13.71 -0.57 -1.15
CA GLY A 280 13.79 -0.81 -2.57
C GLY A 280 12.59 -1.63 -3.03
N VAL A 281 12.00 -1.28 -4.18
CA VAL A 281 10.96 -2.11 -4.80
C VAL A 281 11.23 -2.27 -6.27
N ASP A 282 10.92 -3.46 -6.76
CA ASP A 282 10.91 -3.73 -8.18
C ASP A 282 9.71 -4.60 -8.59
N VAL A 283 9.18 -4.35 -9.78
CA VAL A 283 8.09 -5.12 -10.36
C VAL A 283 8.50 -5.51 -11.77
N GLU A 284 8.36 -6.79 -12.10
CA GLU A 284 8.83 -7.34 -13.37
C GLU A 284 7.83 -8.34 -13.94
N SER A 285 7.58 -8.26 -15.24
CA SER A 285 6.81 -9.27 -15.96
C SER A 285 7.67 -10.51 -16.20
N VAL A 286 7.08 -11.68 -15.98
CA VAL A 286 7.72 -12.95 -16.31
C VAL A 286 7.66 -13.12 -17.82
N GLN A 287 8.82 -13.22 -18.43
CA GLN A 287 8.97 -13.41 -19.87
C GLN A 287 10.24 -14.21 -20.16
N THR A 288 10.20 -15.02 -21.22
CA THR A 288 11.39 -15.68 -21.75
C THR A 288 12.35 -14.61 -22.27
N ARG A 289 13.57 -14.61 -21.75
CA ARG A 289 14.63 -13.68 -22.15
C ARG A 289 15.70 -14.44 -22.94
N ASP A 290 16.40 -13.72 -23.80
CA ASP A 290 17.55 -14.27 -24.52
C ASP A 290 18.61 -14.78 -23.52
N PRO A 291 19.29 -15.91 -23.78
CA PRO A 291 20.34 -16.43 -22.88
C PRO A 291 21.42 -15.42 -22.51
N SER A 292 21.70 -14.44 -23.37
CA SER A 292 22.65 -13.35 -23.08
C SER A 292 22.23 -12.50 -21.88
N PHE A 293 20.94 -12.40 -21.55
CA PHE A 293 20.45 -11.73 -20.34
C PHE A 293 21.04 -12.38 -19.08
N ALA A 294 20.94 -13.71 -18.99
CA ALA A 294 21.48 -14.46 -17.86
C ALA A 294 23.00 -14.32 -17.76
N GLN A 295 23.70 -14.39 -18.90
CA GLN A 295 25.16 -14.29 -18.95
C GLN A 295 25.68 -12.89 -18.58
N THR A 296 24.91 -11.85 -18.89
CA THR A 296 25.31 -10.46 -18.66
C THR A 296 25.10 -10.04 -17.22
N TYR A 297 23.96 -10.40 -16.62
CA TYR A 297 23.52 -9.81 -15.35
C TYR A 297 23.61 -10.74 -14.15
N PHE A 298 23.89 -12.03 -14.34
CA PHE A 298 23.85 -13.02 -13.27
C PHE A 298 25.18 -13.74 -13.08
N SER A 299 25.51 -14.05 -11.83
CA SER A 299 26.64 -14.88 -11.47
C SER A 299 26.45 -16.32 -11.96
N ALA A 300 27.54 -17.09 -12.00
CA ALA A 300 27.46 -18.51 -12.35
C ALA A 300 26.55 -19.29 -11.39
N ARG A 301 26.52 -18.92 -10.11
CA ARG A 301 25.69 -19.57 -9.08
C ARG A 301 24.21 -19.28 -9.30
N GLU A 302 23.86 -18.03 -9.60
CA GLU A 302 22.48 -17.63 -9.93
C GLU A 302 21.99 -18.36 -11.19
N GLN A 303 22.81 -18.39 -12.25
CA GLN A 303 22.49 -19.10 -13.49
C GLN A 303 22.25 -20.59 -13.24
N ASP A 304 23.10 -21.22 -12.44
CA ASP A 304 22.99 -22.63 -12.10
C ASP A 304 21.76 -22.92 -11.22
N GLN A 305 21.37 -22.02 -10.32
CA GLN A 305 20.14 -22.15 -9.54
C GLN A 305 18.91 -22.01 -10.44
N ALA A 306 18.88 -21.02 -11.33
CA ALA A 306 17.76 -20.81 -12.25
C ALA A 306 17.56 -21.98 -13.24
N LYS A 307 18.65 -22.59 -13.72
CA LYS A 307 18.59 -23.79 -14.59
C LYS A 307 18.01 -25.03 -13.89
N ARG A 308 18.11 -25.11 -12.57
CA ARG A 308 17.54 -26.21 -11.77
C ARG A 308 16.11 -25.96 -11.33
N ALA A 309 15.59 -24.75 -11.51
CA ALA A 309 14.21 -24.41 -11.23
C ALA A 309 13.28 -25.05 -12.28
N GLU A 310 12.03 -25.29 -11.88
CA GLU A 310 10.98 -25.80 -12.78
C GLU A 310 10.72 -24.82 -13.94
N ASP A 311 10.71 -23.53 -13.64
CA ASP A 311 10.62 -22.44 -14.62
C ASP A 311 11.85 -21.53 -14.51
N THR A 312 12.80 -21.70 -15.43
CA THR A 312 14.01 -20.88 -15.50
C THR A 312 13.70 -19.40 -15.77
N ALA A 313 12.68 -19.08 -16.58
CA ALA A 313 12.34 -17.69 -16.89
C ALA A 313 11.75 -16.99 -15.66
N TYR A 314 10.92 -17.71 -14.90
CA TYR A 314 10.39 -17.22 -13.63
C TYR A 314 11.51 -16.98 -12.61
N ALA A 315 12.37 -17.97 -12.38
CA ALA A 315 13.47 -17.88 -11.42
C ALA A 315 14.43 -16.70 -11.74
N LEU A 316 14.80 -16.53 -13.01
CA LEU A 316 15.60 -15.38 -13.44
C LEU A 316 14.87 -14.05 -13.24
N THR A 317 13.55 -14.00 -13.47
CA THR A 317 12.74 -12.79 -13.24
C THR A 317 12.70 -12.43 -11.75
N GLU A 318 12.56 -13.40 -10.86
CA GLU A 318 12.60 -13.16 -9.42
C GLU A 318 13.95 -12.63 -8.95
N MET A 319 15.03 -13.30 -9.35
CA MET A 319 16.40 -12.87 -9.02
C MET A 319 16.66 -11.45 -9.56
N TRP A 320 16.22 -11.17 -10.78
CA TRP A 320 16.32 -9.82 -11.37
C TRP A 320 15.60 -8.77 -10.53
N ALA A 321 14.34 -9.02 -10.18
CA ALA A 321 13.56 -8.09 -9.37
C ALA A 321 14.20 -7.84 -8.00
N VAL A 322 14.74 -8.88 -7.36
CA VAL A 322 15.47 -8.73 -6.09
C VAL A 322 16.72 -7.87 -6.25
N LYS A 323 17.54 -8.11 -7.29
CA LYS A 323 18.76 -7.33 -7.55
C LYS A 323 18.45 -5.85 -7.81
N GLU A 324 17.46 -5.56 -8.63
CA GLU A 324 16.98 -4.21 -8.90
C GLU A 324 16.47 -3.53 -7.63
N ALA A 325 15.69 -4.23 -6.80
CA ALA A 325 15.21 -3.71 -5.53
C ALA A 325 16.38 -3.39 -4.57
N VAL A 326 17.39 -4.26 -4.46
CA VAL A 326 18.61 -4.01 -3.66
C VAL A 326 19.35 -2.76 -4.18
N LEU A 327 19.58 -2.66 -5.49
CA LEU A 327 20.29 -1.52 -6.08
C LEU A 327 19.54 -0.20 -5.91
N LYS A 328 18.20 -0.23 -5.95
CA LYS A 328 17.34 0.92 -5.62
C LYS A 328 17.46 1.32 -4.16
N ALA A 329 17.48 0.35 -3.23
CA ALA A 329 17.68 0.63 -1.80
C ALA A 329 19.05 1.25 -1.50
N LEU A 330 20.10 0.83 -2.22
CA LEU A 330 21.46 1.39 -2.11
C LEU A 330 21.64 2.75 -2.82
N GLY A 331 20.71 3.12 -3.71
CA GLY A 331 20.79 4.33 -4.54
C GLY A 331 21.79 4.21 -5.70
N LEU A 332 22.17 2.99 -6.10
CA LEU A 332 23.20 2.77 -7.12
C LEU A 332 22.61 2.71 -8.53
N GLY A 333 21.50 2.01 -8.72
CA GLY A 333 20.99 1.69 -10.07
C GLY A 333 22.08 1.05 -10.94
N ALA A 334 22.08 1.35 -12.24
CA ALA A 334 23.04 0.80 -13.21
C ALA A 334 24.46 1.43 -13.16
N ARG A 335 24.84 2.10 -12.06
CA ARG A 335 26.20 2.65 -11.88
C ARG A 335 27.23 1.62 -11.38
N VAL A 336 26.75 0.45 -11.02
CA VAL A 336 27.57 -0.72 -10.68
C VAL A 336 27.17 -1.87 -11.58
N ASP A 337 28.01 -2.89 -11.65
CA ASP A 337 27.65 -4.13 -12.32
C ASP A 337 26.52 -4.81 -11.55
N PHE A 338 25.49 -5.30 -12.25
CA PHE A 338 24.40 -6.04 -11.60
C PHE A 338 24.90 -7.31 -10.90
N ARG A 339 26.04 -7.86 -11.33
CA ARG A 339 26.71 -9.00 -10.68
C ARG A 339 27.37 -8.63 -9.36
N ASP A 340 27.45 -7.34 -9.02
CA ASP A 340 27.83 -6.89 -7.67
C ASP A 340 26.74 -7.22 -6.64
N VAL A 341 25.56 -7.62 -7.07
CA VAL A 341 24.50 -8.17 -6.21
C VAL A 341 24.22 -9.60 -6.65
N GLU A 342 24.51 -10.58 -5.80
CA GLU A 342 24.13 -11.98 -6.01
C GLU A 342 22.89 -12.29 -5.16
N ALA A 343 21.78 -12.67 -5.80
CA ALA A 343 20.51 -13.00 -5.17
C ALA A 343 20.15 -14.47 -5.39
N LEU A 344 20.17 -15.26 -4.32
CA LEU A 344 19.88 -16.69 -4.36
C LEU A 344 18.64 -16.99 -3.50
N SER A 345 17.69 -17.75 -4.06
CA SER A 345 16.55 -18.27 -3.29
C SER A 345 17.00 -19.46 -2.44
N GLY A 346 16.70 -19.46 -1.14
CA GLY A 346 16.99 -20.55 -0.22
C GLY A 346 15.72 -21.07 0.48
N THR A 347 15.87 -22.17 1.24
CA THR A 347 14.76 -22.78 2.00
C THR A 347 14.24 -21.89 3.13
N ARG A 348 15.02 -20.90 3.55
CA ARG A 348 14.68 -19.93 4.60
C ARG A 348 14.52 -18.52 4.06
N GLY A 349 14.20 -18.38 2.77
CA GLY A 349 14.08 -17.08 2.12
C GLY A 349 15.30 -16.74 1.25
N TRP A 350 15.39 -15.48 0.85
CA TRP A 350 16.41 -14.99 -0.07
C TRP A 350 17.73 -14.70 0.64
N GLN A 351 18.82 -15.07 0.00
CA GLN A 351 20.18 -14.70 0.39
C GLN A 351 20.72 -13.69 -0.62
N VAL A 352 21.11 -12.52 -0.12
CA VAL A 352 21.73 -11.46 -0.93
C VAL A 352 23.18 -11.31 -0.49
N VAL A 353 24.10 -11.45 -1.44
CA VAL A 353 25.52 -11.20 -1.24
C VAL A 353 25.92 -9.99 -2.08
N LEU A 354 26.57 -9.02 -1.44
CA LEU A 354 27.05 -7.81 -2.10
C LEU A 354 28.55 -7.95 -2.36
N HIS A 355 28.98 -7.46 -3.51
CA HIS A 355 30.38 -7.43 -3.94
C HIS A 355 30.76 -6.04 -4.42
N GLN A 356 32.06 -5.75 -4.44
CA GLN A 356 32.65 -4.62 -5.16
C GLN A 356 31.94 -3.28 -4.89
N GLY A 357 31.30 -2.68 -5.91
CA GLY A 357 30.66 -1.37 -5.80
C GLY A 357 29.45 -1.40 -4.88
N ALA A 358 28.67 -2.47 -4.91
CA ALA A 358 27.51 -2.64 -4.03
C ALA A 358 27.92 -2.84 -2.56
N GLU A 359 28.97 -3.63 -2.32
CA GLU A 359 29.52 -3.86 -0.98
C GLU A 359 30.09 -2.56 -0.38
N ARG A 360 30.93 -1.84 -1.13
CA ARG A 360 31.47 -0.54 -0.68
C ARG A 360 30.36 0.43 -0.32
N ARG A 361 29.32 0.51 -1.15
CA ARG A 361 28.17 1.38 -0.88
C ARG A 361 27.39 0.95 0.36
N ALA A 362 27.17 -0.34 0.56
CA ALA A 362 26.48 -0.84 1.75
C ALA A 362 27.27 -0.52 3.04
N HIS A 363 28.60 -0.65 2.98
CA HIS A 363 29.49 -0.27 4.08
C HIS A 363 29.44 1.24 4.37
N ASP A 364 29.53 2.10 3.34
CA ASP A 364 29.42 3.56 3.50
C ASP A 364 28.08 3.99 4.11
N LEU A 365 27.03 3.23 3.80
CA LEU A 365 25.68 3.42 4.31
C LEU A 365 25.42 2.74 5.66
N LYS A 366 26.40 1.99 6.20
CA LYS A 366 26.30 1.21 7.45
C LYS A 366 25.12 0.23 7.46
N VAL A 367 24.90 -0.46 6.34
CA VAL A 367 23.83 -1.46 6.21
C VAL A 367 24.19 -2.69 7.05
N GLY A 368 23.35 -3.03 8.02
CA GLY A 368 23.59 -4.15 8.94
C GLY A 368 22.86 -5.44 8.59
N ALA A 369 21.83 -5.38 7.74
CA ALA A 369 21.12 -6.55 7.25
C ALA A 369 20.44 -6.28 5.91
N CYS A 370 19.97 -7.35 5.26
CA CYS A 370 19.12 -7.28 4.08
C CYS A 370 17.90 -8.17 4.27
N GLN A 371 16.71 -7.60 4.20
CA GLN A 371 15.45 -8.34 4.18
C GLN A 371 14.82 -8.23 2.80
N VAL A 372 14.33 -9.36 2.29
CA VAL A 372 13.74 -9.46 0.97
C VAL A 372 12.39 -10.16 1.08
N GLU A 373 11.35 -9.53 0.54
CA GLU A 373 10.06 -10.16 0.29
C GLU A 373 9.84 -10.24 -1.22
N VAL A 374 9.34 -11.38 -1.69
CA VAL A 374 8.95 -11.55 -3.09
C VAL A 374 7.50 -12.01 -3.17
N GLU A 375 6.67 -11.15 -3.75
CA GLU A 375 5.28 -11.42 -4.06
C GLU A 375 5.18 -12.01 -5.48
N ARG A 376 4.73 -13.26 -5.55
CA ARG A 376 4.69 -14.08 -6.76
C ARG A 376 3.29 -14.08 -7.36
N HIS A 377 3.20 -13.71 -8.63
CA HIS A 377 2.00 -13.89 -9.45
C HIS A 377 2.34 -14.77 -10.66
N PRO A 378 1.34 -15.34 -11.36
CA PRO A 378 1.60 -16.20 -12.52
C PRO A 378 2.41 -15.52 -13.64
N THR A 379 2.24 -14.21 -13.84
CA THR A 379 2.84 -13.47 -14.96
C THR A 379 3.75 -12.32 -14.52
N ARG A 380 3.98 -12.15 -13.22
CA ARG A 380 4.78 -11.06 -12.68
C ARG A 380 5.34 -11.37 -11.30
N VAL A 381 6.36 -10.63 -10.93
CA VAL A 381 7.00 -10.66 -9.62
C VAL A 381 7.08 -9.25 -9.07
N ILE A 382 6.85 -9.08 -7.77
CA ILE A 382 7.15 -7.83 -7.05
C ILE A 382 8.15 -8.16 -5.94
N ALA A 383 9.34 -7.59 -6.00
CA ALA A 383 10.36 -7.74 -4.95
C ALA A 383 10.42 -6.46 -4.11
N ARG A 384 10.42 -6.61 -2.79
CA ARG A 384 10.57 -5.53 -1.81
C ARG A 384 11.78 -5.82 -0.94
N VAL A 385 12.62 -4.82 -0.73
CA VAL A 385 13.87 -4.94 0.01
C VAL A 385 13.97 -3.87 1.08
N LEU A 386 14.33 -4.26 2.29
CA LEU A 386 14.71 -3.36 3.38
C LEU A 386 16.17 -3.58 3.76
N LEU A 387 16.91 -2.47 3.84
CA LEU A 387 18.30 -2.42 4.30
C LEU A 387 18.36 -1.53 5.56
N PRO A 388 18.18 -2.10 6.76
CA PRO A 388 18.35 -1.38 8.02
C PRO A 388 19.82 -1.03 8.27
N ASN A 389 20.06 0.12 8.93
CA ASN A 389 21.38 0.44 9.45
C ASN A 389 21.79 -0.52 10.59
N ASP A 390 23.08 -0.64 10.86
CA ASP A 390 23.63 -1.43 11.98
C ASP A 390 22.90 -1.16 13.30
N GLY A 391 22.48 -2.23 13.98
CA GLY A 391 21.76 -2.18 15.25
C GLY A 391 20.27 -1.82 15.14
N THR A 392 19.74 -1.53 13.95
CA THR A 392 18.32 -1.25 13.75
C THR A 392 17.52 -2.55 13.67
N VAL A 393 16.68 -2.81 14.67
CA VAL A 393 15.75 -3.95 14.68
C VAL A 393 14.48 -3.57 13.91
N LEU A 394 14.15 -4.34 12.89
CA LEU A 394 12.91 -4.16 12.15
C LEU A 394 11.71 -4.70 12.96
N PRO A 395 10.57 -4.00 12.99
CA PRO A 395 9.33 -4.52 13.53
C PRO A 395 9.00 -5.93 13.00
N ALA A 396 8.61 -6.84 13.90
CA ALA A 396 8.36 -8.25 13.61
C ALA A 396 7.30 -8.53 12.53
N ASN A 397 6.48 -7.53 12.19
CA ASN A 397 5.33 -7.67 11.28
C ASN A 397 5.51 -6.90 9.96
N LEU A 398 6.73 -6.48 9.61
CA LEU A 398 6.96 -5.77 8.35
C LEU A 398 6.90 -6.70 7.12
N PHE A 399 7.30 -7.97 7.28
CA PHE A 399 7.26 -9.03 6.28
C PHE A 399 7.26 -10.41 6.96
N THR A 400 6.41 -11.35 6.54
CA THR A 400 6.40 -12.72 7.08
C THR A 400 7.47 -13.60 6.43
N SER A 401 8.58 -13.81 7.15
CA SER A 401 9.26 -15.09 7.45
C SER A 401 10.81 -15.11 7.37
N ASN A 402 11.40 -15.55 8.50
CA ASN A 402 12.70 -16.14 8.85
C ASN A 402 14.03 -15.62 8.23
N LEU A 403 14.90 -15.11 9.11
CA LEU A 403 16.34 -14.98 8.88
C LEU A 403 17.06 -16.15 9.58
N GLU A 404 18.01 -16.82 8.91
CA GLU A 404 19.00 -17.66 9.59
C GLU A 404 20.40 -17.06 9.36
N VAL A 405 21.01 -16.57 10.44
CA VAL A 405 22.39 -16.08 10.45
C VAL A 405 23.25 -17.22 10.99
N ARG A 406 24.20 -17.71 10.21
CA ARG A 406 25.31 -18.52 10.75
C ARG A 406 26.50 -17.60 10.98
N ALA A 407 27.07 -17.74 12.18
CA ALA A 407 28.27 -17.06 12.65
C ALA A 407 29.50 -17.36 11.79
#